data_AF-A0A2C9L1V6-F1
#
_entry.id   AF-A0A2C9L1V6-F1
#
_cell.length_a   1.000
_cell.length_b   1.000
_cell.length_c   1.000
_cell.angle_alpha   90.00
_cell.angle_beta   90.00
_cell.angle_gamma   90.00
#
_symmetry.space_group_name_H-M   'P 1'
#
loop_
_entity.id
_entity.type
_entity.pdbx_description
1 polymer ?
#
loop_
_entity_poly.entity_id
_entity_poly.type
_entity_poly.pdbx_seq_one_letter_code
_entity_poly.pdbx_strand_id
1 'polypeptide(L)'
;MTPCSMAPTDSQQKFVLSPLPLTSPCFFFPNGNDCVYMVGICDCVYMVVICDCVYMVGICDCVYMVGICDCVYMVVIFDCVYMVGICDCVYMVVICDCVYKVGICDCVYMVVICDCVYKVVICDCVYKVVYVTVSTRLVYVTVSTWLYM
;
A
#
# COMPACT_ATOMS: atom_id res chain seq x y z
N MET A 1 8.20 -17.81 22.72
CA MET A 1 7.81 -17.63 24.12
C MET A 1 7.38 -16.19 24.29
N THR A 2 6.12 -16.01 24.72
CA THR A 2 5.48 -14.78 25.26
C THR A 2 5.35 -13.55 24.34
N PRO A 3 4.26 -12.79 24.51
CA PRO A 3 3.41 -12.33 23.41
C PRO A 3 3.83 -10.98 22.85
N CYS A 4 3.53 -10.72 21.57
CA CYS A 4 3.47 -9.36 21.05
C CYS A 4 2.50 -8.56 21.91
N SER A 5 3.03 -7.63 22.71
CA SER A 5 2.24 -6.84 23.66
C SER A 5 1.29 -5.93 22.90
N MET A 6 0.00 -6.25 22.99
CA MET A 6 -1.10 -5.36 22.61
C MET A 6 -1.29 -4.29 23.69
N ALA A 7 -1.12 -3.03 23.31
CA ALA A 7 -1.88 -1.86 23.76
C ALA A 7 -1.44 -0.69 22.86
N PRO A 8 -2.36 0.15 22.35
CA PRO A 8 -2.85 1.25 23.16
C PRO A 8 -4.38 1.41 23.12
N THR A 9 -4.93 1.72 24.28
CA THR A 9 -6.22 2.39 24.42
C THR A 9 -6.04 3.89 24.17
N ASP A 10 -6.99 4.47 23.44
CA ASP A 10 -7.28 5.89 23.22
C ASP A 10 -6.29 6.76 22.43
N SER A 11 -6.67 6.99 21.16
CA SER A 11 -6.33 8.13 20.30
C SER A 11 -4.84 8.39 20.03
N GLN A 12 -4.42 8.14 18.77
CA GLN A 12 -3.07 8.34 18.19
C GLN A 12 -2.10 7.14 18.31
N GLN A 13 -2.45 6.00 17.70
CA GLN A 13 -1.55 4.84 17.53
C GLN A 13 -0.43 5.12 16.50
N LYS A 14 0.69 5.72 16.94
CA LYS A 14 1.93 5.75 16.13
C LYS A 14 2.71 4.44 16.36
N PHE A 15 2.56 3.46 15.46
CA PHE A 15 3.31 2.20 15.52
C PHE A 15 4.64 2.29 14.75
N VAL A 16 5.72 2.69 15.42
CA VAL A 16 7.07 2.58 14.83
C VAL A 16 7.61 1.18 15.08
N LEU A 17 7.50 0.29 14.09
CA LEU A 17 8.32 -0.92 14.04
C LEU A 17 9.68 -0.54 13.44
N SER A 18 10.77 -0.84 14.14
CA SER A 18 12.16 -0.67 13.65
C SER A 18 12.95 -1.94 13.99
N PRO A 19 14.07 -2.23 13.29
CA PRO A 19 14.31 -3.51 12.61
C PRO A 19 15.12 -4.53 13.41
N LEU A 20 15.29 -5.75 12.86
CA LEU A 20 16.38 -6.76 13.04
C LEU A 20 15.92 -8.16 13.54
N PRO A 21 16.60 -9.27 13.17
CA PRO A 21 17.27 -9.64 11.92
C PRO A 21 16.52 -10.78 11.20
N LEU A 22 16.81 -10.93 9.90
CA LEU A 22 16.49 -12.05 8.99
C LEU A 22 16.12 -13.38 9.70
N THR A 23 14.87 -13.83 9.61
CA THR A 23 14.51 -15.27 9.52
C THR A 23 13.03 -15.60 9.24
N SER A 24 12.02 -14.73 9.50
CA SER A 24 10.58 -15.13 9.40
C SER A 24 9.60 -13.92 9.24
N PRO A 25 8.29 -14.11 8.94
CA PRO A 25 7.44 -13.14 8.20
C PRO A 25 6.90 -11.98 9.05
N CYS A 26 6.56 -10.85 8.41
CA CYS A 26 5.80 -9.75 9.03
C CYS A 26 4.31 -9.83 8.70
N PHE A 27 3.48 -9.55 9.69
CA PHE A 27 2.02 -9.55 9.58
C PHE A 27 1.50 -8.36 10.38
N PHE A 28 0.78 -7.43 9.74
CA PHE A 28 0.17 -6.28 10.42
C PHE A 28 -1.33 -6.20 10.18
N PHE A 29 -2.10 -6.35 11.26
CA PHE A 29 -3.55 -6.16 11.34
C PHE A 29 -3.86 -5.31 12.58
N PRO A 30 -4.51 -4.13 12.50
CA PRO A 30 -5.35 -3.64 13.57
C PRO A 30 -6.80 -3.98 13.19
N ASN A 31 -7.18 -5.25 13.36
CA ASN A 31 -8.59 -5.63 13.33
C ASN A 31 -9.23 -5.15 14.65
N GLY A 32 -10.08 -4.13 14.57
CA GLY A 32 -11.02 -3.77 15.64
C GLY A 32 -11.17 -2.28 15.94
N ASN A 33 -10.22 -1.43 15.56
CA ASN A 33 -10.27 0.01 15.85
C ASN A 33 -9.83 0.81 14.61
N ASP A 34 -10.77 1.54 14.02
CA ASP A 34 -10.50 2.66 13.12
C ASP A 34 -9.39 3.51 13.76
N CYS A 35 -8.28 3.67 13.04
CA CYS A 35 -7.18 4.49 13.56
C CYS A 35 -7.13 5.82 12.82
N VAL A 36 -6.92 6.92 13.55
CA VAL A 36 -6.84 8.23 12.89
C VAL A 36 -5.54 8.32 12.08
N TYR A 37 -4.44 7.79 12.59
CA TYR A 37 -3.14 7.80 11.92
C TYR A 37 -2.46 6.45 12.07
N MET A 38 -1.94 5.92 10.97
CA MET A 38 -1.04 4.78 10.91
C MET A 38 0.24 5.21 10.20
N VAL A 39 1.38 4.99 10.84
CA VAL A 39 2.70 5.20 10.22
C VAL A 39 3.55 3.97 10.49
N GLY A 40 4.16 3.37 9.46
CA GLY A 40 4.95 2.15 9.61
C GLY A 40 6.15 2.08 8.67
N ILE A 41 7.24 1.46 9.16
CA ILE A 41 8.40 1.08 8.34
C ILE A 41 8.69 -0.40 8.60
N CYS A 42 8.82 -1.19 7.55
CA CYS A 42 8.95 -2.63 7.68
C CYS A 42 9.94 -3.21 6.63
N ASP A 43 10.71 -4.21 7.05
CA ASP A 43 11.59 -5.01 6.18
C ASP A 43 11.37 -6.50 6.51
N CYS A 44 10.92 -7.29 5.53
CA CYS A 44 10.53 -8.68 5.76
C CYS A 44 10.40 -9.51 4.49
N VAL A 45 10.38 -10.85 4.62
CA VAL A 45 10.17 -11.71 3.44
C VAL A 45 8.72 -11.68 2.96
N TYR A 46 7.77 -11.75 3.89
CA TYR A 46 6.33 -11.73 3.61
C TYR A 46 5.70 -10.65 4.46
N MET A 47 4.83 -9.85 3.86
CA MET A 47 4.03 -8.84 4.53
C MET A 47 2.55 -9.01 4.17
N VAL A 48 1.70 -8.99 5.19
CA VAL A 48 0.26 -8.81 5.03
C VAL A 48 -0.17 -7.59 5.82
N VAL A 49 -0.88 -6.67 5.17
CA VAL A 49 -1.45 -5.46 5.79
C VAL A 49 -2.96 -5.48 5.60
N ILE A 50 -3.72 -5.38 6.69
CA ILE A 50 -5.14 -5.01 6.62
C ILE A 50 -5.41 -3.90 7.61
N CYS A 51 -6.07 -2.82 7.17
CA CYS A 51 -6.38 -1.70 8.05
C CYS A 51 -7.50 -0.79 7.53
N ASP A 52 -8.10 -0.08 8.49
CA ASP A 52 -9.00 1.04 8.27
C ASP A 52 -8.45 2.26 9.03
N CYS A 53 -8.14 3.35 8.31
CA CYS A 53 -7.58 4.54 8.94
C CYS A 53 -7.80 5.85 8.19
N VAL A 54 -7.85 6.98 8.90
CA VAL A 54 -7.98 8.28 8.21
C VAL A 54 -6.70 8.61 7.42
N TYR A 55 -5.53 8.37 8.01
CA TYR A 55 -4.24 8.63 7.38
C TYR A 55 -3.30 7.42 7.51
N MET A 56 -2.85 6.88 6.38
CA MET A 56 -1.77 5.90 6.31
C MET A 56 -0.53 6.51 5.67
N VAL A 57 0.63 6.29 6.33
CA VAL A 57 1.95 6.48 5.73
C VAL A 57 2.81 5.24 5.93
N GLY A 58 3.31 4.63 4.87
CA GLY A 58 4.07 3.37 4.96
C GLY A 58 5.31 3.35 4.08
N ILE A 59 6.40 2.78 4.59
CA ILE A 59 7.56 2.39 3.79
C ILE A 59 7.85 0.91 4.04
N CYS A 60 7.75 0.07 3.02
CA CYS A 60 7.95 -1.36 3.18
C CYS A 60 8.90 -1.90 2.13
N ASP A 61 9.88 -2.68 2.58
CA ASP A 61 10.70 -3.55 1.75
C ASP A 61 10.29 -5.01 2.03
N CYS A 62 9.87 -5.74 1.00
CA CYS A 62 9.57 -7.15 1.17
C CYS A 62 9.60 -7.98 -0.09
N VAL A 63 9.79 -9.29 0.02
CA VAL A 63 9.71 -10.16 -1.17
C VAL A 63 8.26 -10.28 -1.66
N TYR A 64 7.31 -10.46 -0.74
CA TYR A 64 5.89 -10.63 -1.03
C TYR A 64 5.04 -9.71 -0.17
N MET A 65 4.18 -8.90 -0.80
CA MET A 65 3.22 -8.04 -0.13
C MET A 65 1.79 -8.37 -0.53
N VAL A 66 0.91 -8.47 0.46
CA VAL A 66 -0.54 -8.43 0.28
C VAL A 66 -1.14 -7.34 1.16
N GLY A 67 -1.88 -6.41 0.57
CA GLY A 67 -2.49 -5.28 1.27
C GLY A 67 -3.99 -5.16 1.01
N ILE A 68 -4.78 -4.93 2.05
CA ILE A 68 -6.18 -4.48 1.97
C ILE A 68 -6.34 -3.25 2.87
N CYS A 69 -6.59 -2.08 2.29
CA CYS A 69 -6.60 -0.84 3.05
C CYS A 69 -7.82 0.00 2.69
N ASP A 70 -8.55 0.46 3.70
CA ASP A 70 -9.53 1.53 3.57
C ASP A 70 -8.97 2.78 4.25
N CYS A 71 -8.71 3.85 3.48
CA CYS A 71 -8.13 5.06 4.05
C CYS A 71 -8.62 6.35 3.42
N VAL A 72 -8.84 7.41 4.20
CA VAL A 72 -9.10 8.73 3.59
C VAL A 72 -7.85 9.22 2.83
N TYR A 73 -6.67 9.10 3.44
CA TYR A 73 -5.39 9.45 2.83
C TYR A 73 -4.40 8.31 2.96
N MET A 74 -3.85 7.84 1.85
CA MET A 74 -2.83 6.82 1.81
C MET A 74 -1.59 7.33 1.07
N VAL A 75 -0.43 7.25 1.71
CA VAL A 75 0.88 7.49 1.10
C VAL A 75 1.79 6.32 1.41
N VAL A 76 2.13 5.54 0.39
CA VAL A 76 2.95 4.33 0.58
C VAL A 76 4.09 4.24 -0.40
N ILE A 77 5.23 3.80 0.11
CA ILE A 77 6.43 3.49 -0.66
C ILE A 77 6.75 2.02 -0.47
N PHE A 78 6.86 1.29 -1.57
CA PHE A 78 7.04 -0.14 -1.54
C PHE A 78 8.17 -0.57 -2.46
N ASP A 79 9.09 -1.37 -1.94
CA ASP A 79 10.04 -2.14 -2.74
C ASP A 79 9.70 -3.61 -2.54
N CYS A 80 9.29 -4.30 -3.61
CA CYS A 80 8.94 -5.71 -3.48
C CYS A 80 8.97 -6.52 -4.76
N VAL A 81 9.27 -7.81 -4.66
CA VAL A 81 9.26 -8.69 -5.83
C VAL A 81 7.81 -8.90 -6.33
N TYR A 82 6.89 -9.17 -5.41
CA TYR A 82 5.47 -9.37 -5.71
C TYR A 82 4.58 -8.51 -4.83
N MET A 83 3.72 -7.70 -5.45
CA MET A 83 2.72 -6.89 -4.77
C MET A 83 1.32 -7.26 -5.24
N VAL A 84 0.43 -7.52 -4.27
CA VAL A 84 -1.02 -7.60 -4.47
C VAL A 84 -1.69 -6.62 -3.53
N GLY A 85 -2.49 -5.69 -4.05
CA GLY A 85 -3.16 -4.67 -3.23
C GLY A 85 -4.60 -4.45 -3.63
N ILE A 86 -5.48 -4.30 -2.64
CA ILE A 86 -6.82 -3.74 -2.78
C ILE A 86 -6.90 -2.52 -1.88
N CYS A 87 -7.21 -1.37 -2.45
CA CYS A 87 -7.27 -0.13 -1.69
C CYS A 87 -8.53 0.67 -2.04
N ASP A 88 -9.25 1.12 -1.03
CA ASP A 88 -10.31 2.13 -1.16
C ASP A 88 -9.81 3.40 -0.47
N CYS A 89 -9.63 4.49 -1.23
CA CYS A 89 -9.13 5.73 -0.64
C CYS A 89 -9.68 7.00 -1.26
N VAL A 90 -9.90 8.06 -0.48
CA VAL A 90 -10.19 9.38 -1.09
C VAL A 90 -8.95 9.90 -1.84
N TYR A 91 -7.78 9.86 -1.20
CA TYR A 91 -6.51 10.27 -1.79
C TYR A 91 -5.48 9.15 -1.66
N MET A 92 -4.92 8.73 -2.78
CA MET A 92 -3.92 7.67 -2.83
C MET A 92 -2.66 8.13 -3.56
N VAL A 93 -1.52 8.02 -2.89
CA VAL A 93 -0.19 8.20 -3.47
C VAL A 93 0.60 6.92 -3.26
N VAL A 94 0.98 6.26 -4.36
CA VAL A 94 1.80 5.05 -4.32
C VAL A 94 3.07 5.25 -5.11
N ILE A 95 4.21 5.03 -4.46
CA ILE A 95 5.49 4.86 -5.12
C ILE A 95 5.88 3.40 -4.95
N CYS A 96 6.15 2.68 -6.04
CA CYS A 96 6.62 1.31 -5.92
C CYS A 96 7.64 0.90 -6.95
N ASP A 97 8.63 0.13 -6.51
CA ASP A 97 9.50 -0.67 -7.36
C ASP A 97 9.11 -2.13 -7.19
N CYS A 98 8.77 -2.81 -8.29
CA CYS A 98 8.35 -4.19 -8.19
C CYS A 98 8.52 -5.06 -9.43
N VAL A 99 8.79 -6.36 -9.26
CA VAL A 99 8.81 -7.24 -10.45
C VAL A 99 7.38 -7.50 -10.95
N TYR A 100 6.44 -7.78 -10.04
CA TYR A 100 5.04 -8.05 -10.35
C TYR A 100 4.11 -7.21 -9.48
N LYS A 101 3.26 -6.40 -10.11
CA LYS A 101 2.15 -5.67 -9.46
C LYS A 101 0.81 -6.18 -9.93
N VAL A 102 -0.06 -6.48 -8.96
CA VAL A 102 -1.50 -6.59 -9.17
C VAL A 102 -2.21 -5.65 -8.20
N GLY A 103 -3.03 -4.74 -8.70
CA GLY A 103 -3.73 -3.78 -7.87
C GLY A 103 -5.17 -3.56 -8.30
N ILE A 104 -6.08 -3.49 -7.33
CA ILE A 104 -7.43 -2.96 -7.51
C ILE A 104 -7.55 -1.74 -6.60
N CYS A 105 -8.01 -0.63 -7.15
CA CYS A 105 -8.11 0.60 -6.39
C CYS A 105 -9.41 1.33 -6.72
N ASP A 106 -10.13 1.77 -5.70
CA ASP A 106 -11.19 2.76 -5.83
C ASP A 106 -10.72 4.05 -5.16
N CYS A 107 -10.76 5.18 -5.88
CA CYS A 107 -10.32 6.44 -5.29
C CYS A 107 -10.84 7.73 -5.91
N VAL A 108 -10.90 8.82 -5.15
CA VAL A 108 -11.21 10.13 -5.76
C VAL A 108 -9.97 10.65 -6.50
N TYR A 109 -8.81 10.63 -5.86
CA TYR A 109 -7.55 11.11 -6.43
C TYR A 109 -6.47 10.03 -6.33
N MET A 110 -5.89 9.69 -7.48
CA MET A 110 -4.79 8.75 -7.59
C MET A 110 -3.53 9.40 -8.15
N VAL A 111 -2.41 9.20 -7.48
CA VAL A 111 -1.07 9.37 -8.05
C VAL A 111 -0.28 8.08 -7.86
N VAL A 112 0.13 7.47 -8.96
CA VAL A 112 0.99 6.28 -8.93
C VAL A 112 2.27 6.55 -9.70
N ILE A 113 3.41 6.36 -9.04
CA ILE A 113 4.72 6.26 -9.65
C ILE A 113 5.16 4.82 -9.46
N CYS A 114 5.42 4.10 -10.55
CA CYS A 114 5.87 2.73 -10.43
C CYS A 114 6.89 2.37 -11.49
N ASP A 115 7.92 1.66 -11.04
CA ASP A 115 8.79 0.87 -11.91
C ASP A 115 8.41 -0.58 -11.69
N CYS A 116 7.73 -1.21 -12.65
CA CYS A 116 7.49 -2.64 -12.54
C CYS A 116 7.62 -3.37 -13.86
N VAL A 117 8.16 -4.60 -13.82
CA VAL A 117 8.34 -5.45 -15.02
C VAL A 117 6.98 -5.93 -15.54
N TYR A 118 6.11 -6.39 -14.64
CA TYR A 118 4.74 -6.79 -14.95
C TYR A 118 3.76 -6.03 -14.07
N LYS A 119 2.77 -5.40 -14.69
CA LYS A 119 1.79 -4.57 -13.99
C LYS A 119 0.39 -4.83 -14.53
N VAL A 120 -0.51 -5.20 -13.63
CA VAL A 120 -1.96 -5.23 -13.85
C VAL A 120 -2.59 -4.36 -12.79
N VAL A 121 -3.21 -3.25 -13.19
CA VAL A 121 -3.93 -2.40 -12.24
C VAL A 121 -5.29 -2.04 -12.81
N ILE A 122 -6.32 -2.32 -12.02
CA ILE A 122 -7.69 -1.87 -12.24
C ILE A 122 -7.91 -0.72 -11.28
N CYS A 123 -8.33 0.43 -11.79
CA CYS A 123 -8.66 1.56 -10.93
C CYS A 123 -9.96 2.18 -11.40
N ASP A 124 -10.86 2.46 -10.47
CA ASP A 124 -11.93 3.43 -10.66
C ASP A 124 -11.56 4.68 -9.88
N CYS A 125 -11.16 5.75 -10.58
CA CYS A 125 -10.87 7.01 -9.90
C CYS A 125 -11.32 8.23 -10.69
N VAL A 126 -11.76 9.27 -9.97
CA VAL A 126 -12.20 10.55 -10.57
C VAL A 126 -11.03 11.28 -11.21
N TYR A 127 -9.91 11.37 -10.49
CA TYR A 127 -8.66 11.96 -10.96
C TYR A 127 -7.52 10.96 -10.86
N LYS A 128 -6.78 10.78 -11.96
CA LYS A 128 -5.71 9.78 -12.02
C LYS A 128 -4.49 10.29 -12.76
N VAL A 129 -3.34 10.23 -12.09
CA VAL A 129 -2.02 10.49 -12.67
C VAL A 129 -1.18 9.24 -12.47
N VAL A 130 -0.63 8.70 -13.57
CA VAL A 130 0.23 7.51 -13.53
C VAL A 130 1.51 7.77 -14.29
N TYR A 131 2.63 7.63 -13.58
CA TYR A 131 3.96 7.58 -14.16
C TYR A 131 4.46 6.15 -14.12
N VAL A 132 4.81 5.61 -15.29
CA VAL A 132 5.38 4.27 -15.40
C VAL A 132 6.73 4.37 -16.10
N THR A 133 7.79 3.99 -15.40
CA THR A 133 9.08 3.69 -16.02
C THR A 133 9.05 2.22 -16.40
N VAL A 134 9.15 1.90 -17.69
CA VAL A 134 9.09 0.50 -18.18
C VAL A 134 10.46 0.12 -18.72
N SER A 135 11.17 -0.80 -18.06
CA SER A 135 12.43 -1.29 -18.59
C SER A 135 12.29 -2.36 -19.69
N THR A 136 11.17 -3.08 -19.87
CA THR A 136 10.92 -3.84 -21.11
C THR A 136 9.43 -4.24 -21.30
N ARG A 137 8.91 -3.91 -22.49
CA ARG A 137 7.90 -4.65 -23.28
C ARG A 137 6.67 -5.22 -22.54
N LEU A 138 5.66 -4.38 -22.28
CA LEU A 138 4.22 -4.69 -22.52
C LEU A 138 3.35 -3.43 -22.31
N VAL A 139 2.48 -3.17 -23.29
CA VAL A 139 1.47 -2.10 -23.38
C VAL A 139 0.28 -2.45 -22.49
N TYR A 140 -0.36 -1.53 -21.74
CA TYR A 140 -1.83 -1.57 -21.52
C TYR A 140 -2.47 -0.23 -21.15
N VAL A 141 -3.72 -0.12 -21.60
CA VAL A 141 -4.60 1.03 -21.87
C VAL A 141 -5.02 1.79 -20.61
N THR A 142 -5.15 3.11 -20.72
CA THR A 142 -6.07 3.87 -19.86
C THR A 142 -7.14 4.56 -20.72
N VAL A 143 -8.40 4.23 -20.43
CA VAL A 143 -9.56 5.00 -20.89
C VAL A 143 -9.55 6.29 -20.08
N SER A 144 -9.31 7.42 -20.74
CA SER A 144 -9.41 8.74 -20.15
C SER A 144 -10.87 9.13 -20.00
N THR A 145 -11.48 8.88 -18.84
CA THR A 145 -12.74 9.53 -18.46
C THR A 145 -12.41 10.92 -17.92
N TRP A 146 -12.30 11.88 -18.84
CA TRP A 146 -12.49 13.28 -18.49
C TRP A 146 -13.99 13.48 -18.23
N LEU A 147 -14.43 13.29 -16.99
CA LEU A 147 -15.74 13.78 -16.55
C LEU A 147 -15.50 15.00 -15.66
N TYR A 148 -15.29 16.12 -16.34
CA TYR A 148 -15.56 17.43 -15.78
C TYR A 148 -17.05 17.48 -15.39
N MET A 149 -17.34 17.79 -14.13
CA MET A 149 -18.45 18.69 -13.82
C MET A 149 -17.85 20.02 -13.37
#